data_AF-A0A9J7BXI1-F1
#
_entry.id   AF-A0A9J7BXI1-F1
#
_cell.length_a   1.000
_cell.length_b   1.000
_cell.length_c   1.000
_cell.angle_alpha   90.00
_cell.angle_beta   90.00
_cell.angle_gamma   90.00
#
_symmetry.space_group_name_H-M   'P 1'
#
loop_
_entity.id
_entity.type
_entity.pdbx_description
1 polymer ?
#
loop_
_entity_poly.entity_id
_entity_poly.type
_entity_poly.pdbx_seq_one_letter_code
_entity_poly.pdbx_strand_id
1 'polypeptide(L)'
;MPSRFIRAAALAPVLFAASFTSAQKPAGAPRHNLDMTLAKPESVGFDSQRLERLHAVMQKAVDDKKLAGVVTILARHGKVADYRTYGTRDMASNTPMTKDTIFRDYSMTKPVTAVAMMVLFEEGKWLPNDPIAKYIPEFAHLKVYAGKNDDGTPKLVDPDHQPTMAELMSHTAGFTYGLFGNTPVDKMVRDAKLFESKNLQEFIDKTATLPLLYQPGKGWTYSISMDIEGYIVEKLSGQSLPDFYRDHIYQPLGMKDAGFYVPKEKWQRFATVYYHDPKTGGLTTESNGGVNFRPFNEQPPMPSGGGGMVSTAEDYYRFAQMLGDQGELNGHRILAPATVKLMTTNHVPEPLMTMGFGIGSQQIRPGFGYGYNGAVEYDPHLANLPDGKGTYLWDGAAGTWFWVDPTNDIVFVGMIQRIGGGEPNVQYLSRSLVYQALTDPSK
;
A
#
# COMPACT_ATOMS: atom_id res chain seq x y z
N MET A 1 7.04 -53.96 -68.60
CA MET A 1 6.26 -53.31 -67.52
C MET A 1 6.90 -53.69 -66.20
N PRO A 2 7.58 -52.76 -65.52
CA PRO A 2 7.11 -52.42 -64.17
C PRO A 2 7.42 -50.97 -63.69
N SER A 3 6.62 -50.57 -62.71
CA SER A 3 6.77 -49.59 -61.61
C SER A 3 7.86 -48.50 -61.65
N ARG A 4 7.40 -47.24 -61.59
CA ARG A 4 8.18 -46.05 -61.19
C ARG A 4 8.37 -46.02 -59.67
N PHE A 5 9.61 -45.89 -59.21
CA PHE A 5 9.95 -45.37 -57.87
C PHE A 5 10.81 -44.11 -58.05
N ILE A 6 10.30 -42.96 -57.62
CA ILE A 6 11.06 -41.71 -57.48
C ILE A 6 11.41 -41.58 -55.99
N ARG A 7 12.70 -41.60 -55.66
CA ARG A 7 13.21 -41.23 -54.33
C ARG A 7 13.31 -39.70 -54.26
N ALA A 8 12.50 -39.09 -53.39
CA ALA A 8 12.63 -37.69 -53.01
C ALA A 8 13.61 -37.57 -51.83
N ALA A 9 14.59 -36.68 -51.96
CA ALA A 9 15.54 -36.33 -50.91
C ALA A 9 14.89 -35.41 -49.87
N ALA A 10 15.11 -35.69 -48.59
CA ALA A 10 14.63 -34.88 -47.48
C ALA A 10 15.54 -33.65 -47.29
N LEU A 11 14.95 -32.46 -47.34
CA LEU A 11 15.55 -31.19 -46.94
C LEU A 11 15.05 -30.83 -45.53
N ALA A 12 15.97 -30.71 -44.58
CA ALA A 12 15.68 -30.21 -43.23
C ALA A 12 15.58 -28.67 -43.25
N PRO A 13 14.59 -28.05 -42.58
CA PRO A 13 14.47 -26.60 -42.53
C PRO A 13 15.39 -26.03 -41.44
N VAL A 14 16.25 -25.07 -41.84
CA VAL A 14 17.00 -24.21 -40.93
C VAL A 14 16.07 -23.09 -40.47
N LEU A 15 15.70 -23.10 -39.18
CA LEU A 15 14.96 -22.03 -38.53
C LEU A 15 15.93 -20.88 -38.19
N PHE A 16 15.79 -19.75 -38.87
CA PHE A 16 16.40 -18.48 -38.47
C PHE A 16 15.55 -17.87 -37.35
N ALA A 17 16.07 -17.87 -36.13
CA ALA A 17 15.53 -17.08 -35.03
C ALA A 17 15.98 -15.62 -35.21
N ALA A 18 15.07 -14.75 -35.65
CA ALA A 18 15.30 -13.31 -35.67
C ALA A 18 15.04 -12.75 -34.26
N SER A 19 16.11 -12.43 -33.55
CA SER A 19 16.07 -11.68 -32.29
C SER A 19 15.71 -10.21 -32.59
N PHE A 20 14.46 -9.83 -32.35
CA PHE A 20 14.05 -8.43 -32.35
C PHE A 20 14.54 -7.76 -31.06
N THR A 21 15.72 -7.14 -31.09
CA THR A 21 16.11 -6.15 -30.09
C THR A 21 15.36 -4.87 -30.39
N SER A 22 14.24 -4.65 -29.71
CA SER A 22 13.56 -3.36 -29.66
C SER A 22 14.48 -2.34 -28.96
N ALA A 23 15.15 -1.50 -29.74
CA ALA A 23 15.81 -0.31 -29.20
C ALA A 23 14.73 0.65 -28.67
N GLN A 24 14.56 0.71 -27.35
CA GLN A 24 13.73 1.70 -26.69
C GLN A 24 14.25 3.10 -27.05
N LYS A 25 13.35 3.95 -27.59
CA LYS A 25 13.61 5.39 -27.75
C LYS A 25 14.05 5.96 -26.38
N PRO A 26 14.93 6.98 -26.36
CA PRO A 26 15.25 7.66 -25.10
C PRO A 26 13.95 8.17 -24.50
N ALA A 27 13.67 7.79 -23.25
CA ALA A 27 12.63 8.44 -22.46
C ALA A 27 12.88 9.95 -22.50
N GLY A 28 11.80 10.75 -22.52
CA GLY A 28 11.93 12.20 -22.35
C GLY A 28 12.69 12.53 -21.06
N ALA A 29 13.19 13.76 -20.92
CA ALA A 29 13.84 14.16 -19.67
C ALA A 29 12.90 13.85 -18.49
N PRO A 30 13.40 13.23 -17.41
CA PRO A 30 12.57 12.88 -16.28
C PRO A 30 11.93 14.15 -15.71
N ARG A 31 10.69 14.02 -15.21
CA ARG A 31 9.97 15.16 -14.62
C ARG A 31 10.80 15.78 -13.49
N HIS A 32 11.32 14.94 -12.60
CA HIS A 32 12.31 15.32 -11.60
C HIS A 32 13.41 14.27 -11.47
N ASN A 33 14.61 14.72 -11.12
CA ASN A 33 15.66 13.85 -10.59
C ASN A 33 15.65 13.99 -9.07
N LEU A 34 15.54 12.86 -8.38
CA LEU A 34 15.52 12.80 -6.94
C LEU A 34 16.85 13.29 -6.36
N ASP A 35 16.77 14.39 -5.62
CA ASP A 35 17.87 14.93 -4.82
C ASP A 35 17.43 15.01 -3.36
N MET A 36 18.11 14.27 -2.49
CA MET A 36 17.84 14.28 -1.05
C MET A 36 18.47 15.50 -0.35
N THR A 37 19.20 16.35 -1.09
CA THR A 37 19.72 17.62 -0.58
C THR A 37 18.56 18.54 -0.23
N LEU A 38 18.61 19.14 0.97
CA LEU A 38 17.57 20.05 1.42
C LEU A 38 17.54 21.32 0.58
N ALA A 39 16.43 21.56 -0.09
CA ALA A 39 16.09 22.85 -0.64
C ALA A 39 15.63 23.80 0.47
N LYS A 40 15.84 25.11 0.28
CA LYS A 40 15.24 26.10 1.18
C LYS A 40 13.72 26.02 1.07
N PRO A 41 12.95 25.89 2.17
CA PRO A 41 11.49 25.87 2.12
C PRO A 41 10.89 26.98 1.24
N GLU A 42 11.43 28.19 1.33
CA GLU A 42 10.94 29.37 0.60
C GLU A 42 11.11 29.27 -0.92
N SER A 43 12.06 28.43 -1.38
CA SER A 43 12.32 28.19 -2.80
C SER A 43 11.27 27.28 -3.46
N VAL A 44 10.45 26.62 -2.65
CA VAL A 44 9.34 25.76 -3.07
C VAL A 44 8.04 26.16 -2.36
N GLY A 45 7.88 27.44 -2.02
CA GLY A 45 6.61 28.00 -1.54
C GLY A 45 6.27 27.77 -0.06
N PHE A 46 7.12 27.09 0.70
CA PHE A 46 6.94 26.92 2.14
C PHE A 46 7.60 28.05 2.95
N ASP A 47 7.04 28.38 4.10
CA ASP A 47 7.61 29.28 5.10
C ASP A 47 8.34 28.45 6.18
N SER A 48 9.66 28.62 6.28
CA SER A 48 10.47 27.85 7.23
C SER A 48 10.07 28.09 8.69
N GLN A 49 9.72 29.33 9.07
CA GLN A 49 9.29 29.66 10.43
C GLN A 49 7.98 28.95 10.79
N ARG A 50 7.05 28.82 9.83
CA ARG A 50 5.80 28.08 10.03
C ARG A 50 6.03 26.58 10.08
N LEU A 51 6.99 26.03 9.35
CA LEU A 51 7.37 24.61 9.45
C LEU A 51 7.91 24.26 10.84
N GLU A 52 8.49 25.20 11.60
CA GLU A 52 8.88 24.94 13.00
C GLU A 52 7.71 24.50 13.89
N ARG A 53 6.46 24.78 13.51
CA ARG A 53 5.27 24.25 14.22
C ARG A 53 5.13 22.74 14.05
N LEU A 54 5.43 22.21 12.86
CA LEU A 54 5.49 20.76 12.63
C LEU A 54 6.57 20.14 13.52
N HIS A 55 7.76 20.75 13.54
CA HIS A 55 8.88 20.24 14.34
C HIS A 55 8.56 20.25 15.84
N ALA A 56 7.97 21.34 16.34
CA ALA A 56 7.58 21.47 17.74
C ALA A 56 6.56 20.40 18.16
N VAL A 57 5.59 20.08 17.29
CA VAL A 57 4.61 19.02 17.57
C VAL A 57 5.26 17.63 17.60
N MET A 58 6.14 17.32 16.65
CA MET A 58 6.83 16.02 16.62
C MET A 58 7.78 15.87 17.81
N GLN A 59 8.56 16.90 18.12
CA GLN A 59 9.47 16.92 19.27
C GLN A 59 8.68 16.79 20.58
N LYS A 60 7.59 17.55 20.75
CA LYS A 60 6.76 17.47 21.95
C LYS A 60 6.17 16.07 22.14
N ALA A 61 5.73 15.40 21.08
CA ALA A 61 5.21 14.04 21.18
C ALA A 61 6.26 13.05 21.71
N VAL A 62 7.53 13.26 21.38
CA VAL A 62 8.67 12.48 21.91
C VAL A 62 8.97 12.87 23.36
N ASP A 63 9.05 14.16 23.66
CA ASP A 63 9.37 14.68 25.00
C ASP A 63 8.31 14.23 26.04
N ASP A 64 7.04 14.24 25.63
CA ASP A 64 5.91 13.76 26.44
C ASP A 64 5.83 12.22 26.50
N LYS A 65 6.79 11.50 25.88
CA LYS A 65 6.84 10.03 25.80
C LYS A 65 5.58 9.41 25.19
N LYS A 66 4.92 10.14 24.29
CA LYS A 66 3.76 9.67 23.51
C LYS A 66 4.18 8.95 22.23
N LEU A 67 5.39 9.22 21.77
CA LEU A 67 6.08 8.55 20.67
C LEU A 67 7.53 8.27 21.09
N ALA A 68 8.08 7.11 20.69
CA ALA A 68 9.48 6.80 20.95
C ALA A 68 10.41 7.63 20.06
N GLY A 69 10.06 7.71 18.77
CA GLY A 69 10.77 8.50 17.78
C GLY A 69 9.94 8.67 16.52
N VAL A 70 10.36 9.62 15.69
CA VAL A 70 9.66 10.05 14.47
C VAL A 70 10.67 10.34 13.37
N VAL A 71 10.34 10.02 12.13
CA VAL A 71 11.05 10.49 10.94
C VAL A 71 10.03 11.12 9.98
N THR A 72 10.32 12.31 9.46
CA THR A 72 9.46 12.99 8.46
C THR A 72 10.26 13.44 7.25
N ILE A 73 9.66 13.33 6.06
CA ILE A 73 10.16 13.89 4.81
C ILE A 73 9.03 14.70 4.18
N LEU A 74 9.30 15.96 3.84
CA LEU A 74 8.43 16.84 3.09
C LEU A 74 9.14 17.27 1.81
N ALA A 75 8.51 17.03 0.67
CA ALA A 75 8.99 17.48 -0.63
C ALA A 75 7.90 18.21 -1.40
N ARG A 76 8.33 19.15 -2.26
CA ARG A 76 7.46 19.81 -3.23
C ARG A 76 8.24 20.09 -4.52
N HIS A 77 7.62 19.87 -5.68
CA HIS A 77 8.29 19.97 -7.00
C HIS A 77 9.53 19.08 -7.12
N GLY A 78 9.45 17.86 -6.56
CA GLY A 78 10.56 16.91 -6.54
C GLY A 78 11.76 17.32 -5.66
N LYS A 79 11.65 18.40 -4.88
CA LYS A 79 12.72 18.87 -3.99
C LYS A 79 12.36 18.65 -2.52
N VAL A 80 13.26 18.06 -1.76
CA VAL A 80 13.08 17.84 -0.32
C VAL A 80 13.25 19.18 0.41
N ALA A 81 12.17 19.70 1.00
CA ALA A 81 12.16 20.94 1.78
C ALA A 81 12.46 20.72 3.26
N ASP A 82 12.10 19.56 3.80
CA ASP A 82 12.41 19.18 5.18
C ASP A 82 12.61 17.65 5.30
N TYR A 83 13.60 17.24 6.10
CA TYR A 83 13.88 15.83 6.42
C TYR A 83 14.47 15.70 7.83
N ARG A 84 13.64 15.32 8.79
CA ARG A 84 13.93 15.37 10.23
C ARG A 84 13.77 14.02 10.92
N THR A 85 14.46 13.89 12.05
CA THR A 85 14.39 12.75 12.96
C THR A 85 14.27 13.23 14.40
N TYR A 86 13.47 12.53 15.20
CA TYR A 86 13.20 12.86 16.60
C TYR A 86 13.26 11.59 17.45
N GLY A 87 13.76 11.69 18.68
CA GLY A 87 13.70 10.62 19.67
C GLY A 87 14.59 9.40 19.39
N THR A 88 14.09 8.22 19.76
CA THR A 88 14.81 6.94 19.72
C THR A 88 14.05 5.91 18.89
N ARG A 89 14.79 5.00 18.25
CA ARG A 89 14.21 3.81 17.62
C ARG A 89 14.03 2.65 18.59
N ASP A 90 14.71 2.72 19.73
CA ASP A 90 14.54 1.83 20.88
C ASP A 90 14.77 2.62 22.19
N MET A 91 13.69 2.77 22.96
CA MET A 91 13.66 3.44 24.26
C MET A 91 14.44 2.66 25.34
N ALA A 92 14.51 1.32 25.27
CA ALA A 92 15.16 0.52 26.31
C ALA A 92 16.68 0.69 26.27
N SER A 93 17.25 0.73 25.08
CA SER A 93 18.68 0.99 24.85
C SER A 93 19.01 2.48 24.64
N ASN A 94 17.99 3.36 24.62
CA ASN A 94 18.11 4.77 24.24
C ASN A 94 18.81 4.97 22.88
N THR A 95 18.57 4.05 21.94
CA THR A 95 19.23 4.08 20.63
C THR A 95 18.58 5.17 19.75
N PRO A 96 19.35 6.17 19.25
CA PRO A 96 18.80 7.30 18.51
C PRO A 96 17.98 6.90 17.29
N MET A 97 16.93 7.66 17.00
CA MET A 97 16.23 7.59 15.72
C MET A 97 17.13 8.18 14.64
N THR A 98 17.37 7.43 13.56
CA THR A 98 18.19 7.86 12.42
C THR A 98 17.40 7.80 11.12
N LYS A 99 17.89 8.51 10.10
CA LYS A 99 17.25 8.59 8.76
C LYS A 99 17.12 7.23 8.08
N ASP A 100 18.04 6.33 8.38
CA ASP A 100 18.10 4.96 7.90
C ASP A 100 17.38 3.96 8.83
N THR A 101 16.65 4.40 9.87
CA THR A 101 15.83 3.47 10.66
C THR A 101 14.85 2.71 9.76
N ILE A 102 14.76 1.40 9.95
CA ILE A 102 13.82 0.53 9.24
C ILE A 102 12.56 0.37 10.08
N PHE A 103 11.40 0.53 9.43
CA PHE A 103 10.07 0.52 10.02
C PHE A 103 9.28 -0.66 9.46
N ARG A 104 8.31 -1.15 10.23
CA ARG A 104 7.23 -1.99 9.68
C ARG A 104 6.22 -1.04 9.04
N ASP A 105 6.02 -1.19 7.73
CA ASP A 105 5.12 -0.33 6.95
C ASP A 105 3.65 -0.69 7.19
N TYR A 106 3.40 -1.96 7.51
CA TYR A 106 2.04 -2.51 7.62
C TYR A 106 1.22 -2.12 6.39
N SER A 107 0.04 -1.53 6.59
CA SER A 107 -0.91 -1.20 5.53
C SER A 107 -0.37 -0.26 4.46
N MET A 108 0.75 0.45 4.67
CA MET A 108 1.49 1.12 3.59
C MET A 108 2.06 0.15 2.54
N THR A 109 2.04 -1.16 2.77
CA THR A 109 2.29 -2.17 1.72
C THR A 109 1.27 -2.07 0.57
N LYS A 110 0.02 -1.68 0.88
CA LYS A 110 -1.12 -1.78 -0.05
C LYS A 110 -0.95 -0.93 -1.32
N PRO A 111 -0.55 0.35 -1.25
CA PRO A 111 -0.21 1.12 -2.46
C PRO A 111 0.88 0.48 -3.32
N VAL A 112 1.88 -0.19 -2.71
CA VAL A 112 2.93 -0.90 -3.45
C VAL A 112 2.33 -2.10 -4.19
N THR A 113 1.41 -2.83 -3.55
CA THR A 113 0.62 -3.89 -4.19
C THR A 113 -0.23 -3.37 -5.34
N ALA A 114 -0.83 -2.18 -5.21
CA ALA A 114 -1.55 -1.57 -6.32
C ALA A 114 -0.61 -1.28 -7.50
N VAL A 115 0.57 -0.70 -7.26
CA VAL A 115 1.54 -0.46 -8.34
C VAL A 115 1.94 -1.78 -9.02
N ALA A 116 2.18 -2.86 -8.26
CA ALA A 116 2.49 -4.16 -8.84
C ALA A 116 1.36 -4.69 -9.73
N MET A 117 0.11 -4.59 -9.27
CA MET A 117 -1.05 -4.92 -10.08
C MET A 117 -1.18 -4.02 -11.31
N MET A 118 -0.90 -2.72 -11.19
CA MET A 118 -0.96 -1.78 -12.31
C MET A 118 0.14 -2.00 -13.34
N VAL A 119 1.32 -2.50 -12.96
CA VAL A 119 2.35 -2.97 -13.92
C VAL A 119 1.78 -4.11 -14.77
N LEU A 120 1.15 -5.11 -14.14
CA LEU A 120 0.51 -6.23 -14.84
C LEU A 120 -0.72 -5.78 -15.67
N PHE A 121 -1.40 -4.71 -15.26
CA PHE A 121 -2.48 -4.10 -16.04
C PHE A 121 -1.96 -3.50 -17.35
N GLU A 122 -0.84 -2.77 -17.31
CA GLU A 122 -0.20 -2.21 -18.52
C GLU A 122 0.32 -3.30 -19.46
N GLU A 123 0.71 -4.46 -18.92
CA GLU A 123 1.04 -5.66 -19.68
C GLU A 123 -0.19 -6.38 -20.27
N GLY A 124 -1.41 -5.89 -20.01
CA GLY A 124 -2.66 -6.46 -20.49
C GLY A 124 -3.05 -7.79 -19.83
N LYS A 125 -2.48 -8.11 -18.66
CA LYS A 125 -2.69 -9.40 -17.98
C LYS A 125 -3.98 -9.48 -17.16
N TRP A 126 -4.60 -8.34 -16.88
CA TRP A 126 -5.93 -8.28 -16.30
C TRP A 126 -6.68 -7.01 -16.67
N LEU A 127 -8.00 -7.05 -16.57
CA LEU A 127 -8.90 -5.92 -16.79
C LEU A 127 -9.79 -5.70 -15.56
N PRO A 128 -10.21 -4.44 -15.27
CA PRO A 128 -11.05 -4.11 -14.12
C PRO A 128 -12.32 -4.95 -14.01
N ASN A 129 -12.98 -5.24 -15.13
CA ASN A 129 -14.24 -5.99 -15.16
C ASN A 129 -14.05 -7.52 -15.22
N ASP A 130 -12.81 -8.02 -15.24
CA ASP A 130 -12.60 -9.46 -15.16
C ASP A 130 -13.10 -9.98 -13.81
N PRO A 131 -13.79 -11.13 -13.78
CA PRO A 131 -14.10 -11.80 -12.52
C PRO A 131 -12.80 -12.30 -11.89
N ILE A 132 -12.66 -12.19 -10.56
CA ILE A 132 -11.47 -12.70 -9.84
C ILE A 132 -11.28 -14.20 -10.12
N ALA A 133 -12.38 -14.94 -10.29
CA ALA A 133 -12.39 -16.36 -10.60
C ALA A 133 -11.67 -16.74 -11.91
N LYS A 134 -11.42 -15.79 -12.81
CA LYS A 134 -10.59 -15.97 -14.01
C LYS A 134 -9.13 -16.26 -13.65
N TYR A 135 -8.64 -15.67 -12.56
CA TYR A 135 -7.27 -15.78 -12.06
C TYR A 135 -7.14 -16.70 -10.85
N ILE A 136 -8.26 -16.89 -10.14
CA ILE A 136 -8.38 -17.74 -8.95
C ILE A 136 -9.59 -18.66 -9.12
N PRO A 137 -9.50 -19.76 -9.89
CA PRO A 137 -10.64 -20.64 -10.15
C PRO A 137 -11.34 -21.17 -8.89
N GLU A 138 -10.61 -21.28 -7.77
CA GLU A 138 -11.11 -21.64 -6.46
C GLU A 138 -12.22 -20.69 -5.97
N PHE A 139 -12.26 -19.45 -6.46
CA PHE A 139 -13.26 -18.44 -6.11
C PHE A 139 -14.53 -18.50 -6.97
N ALA A 140 -14.61 -19.38 -7.98
CA ALA A 140 -15.79 -19.49 -8.85
C ALA A 140 -17.08 -19.85 -8.10
N HIS A 141 -16.96 -20.45 -6.91
CA HIS A 141 -18.08 -20.93 -6.10
C HIS A 141 -18.26 -20.18 -4.78
N LEU A 142 -17.65 -18.99 -4.64
CA LEU A 142 -17.89 -18.13 -3.48
C LEU A 142 -19.39 -17.89 -3.29
N LYS A 143 -19.80 -17.90 -2.03
CA LYS A 143 -21.17 -17.59 -1.60
C LYS A 143 -21.20 -16.32 -0.79
N VAL A 144 -22.36 -15.66 -0.72
CA VAL A 144 -22.57 -14.47 0.11
C VAL A 144 -23.35 -14.85 1.36
N TYR A 145 -22.94 -14.33 2.51
CA TYR A 145 -23.67 -14.47 3.76
C TYR A 145 -24.96 -13.65 3.73
N ALA A 146 -26.10 -14.32 3.90
CA ALA A 146 -27.44 -13.73 3.83
C ALA A 146 -28.24 -13.93 5.14
N GLY A 147 -27.53 -14.01 6.27
CA GLY A 147 -28.11 -14.19 7.60
C GLY A 147 -28.04 -15.64 8.10
N LYS A 148 -29.01 -16.04 8.91
CA LYS A 148 -29.08 -17.41 9.46
C LYS A 148 -30.35 -18.11 8.98
N ASN A 149 -30.27 -19.42 8.82
CA ASN A 149 -31.44 -20.27 8.68
C ASN A 149 -32.13 -20.46 10.05
N ASP A 150 -33.31 -21.05 10.07
CA ASP A 150 -34.10 -21.29 11.29
C ASP A 150 -33.37 -22.20 12.30
N ASP A 151 -32.50 -23.09 11.81
CA ASP A 151 -31.65 -23.97 12.62
C ASP A 151 -30.38 -23.28 13.18
N GLY A 152 -30.21 -21.98 12.89
CA GLY A 152 -29.07 -21.17 13.33
C GLY A 152 -27.82 -21.29 12.46
N THR A 153 -27.82 -22.15 11.43
CA THR A 153 -26.71 -22.26 10.47
C THR A 153 -26.62 -21.02 9.57
N PRO A 154 -25.44 -20.70 9.00
CA PRO A 154 -25.31 -19.61 8.03
C PRO A 154 -26.19 -19.83 6.80
N LYS A 155 -27.05 -18.86 6.50
CA LYS A 155 -27.77 -18.80 5.23
C LYS A 155 -26.84 -18.22 4.18
N LEU A 156 -26.57 -18.97 3.12
CA LEU A 156 -25.67 -18.59 2.04
C LEU A 156 -26.43 -18.51 0.73
N VAL A 157 -26.15 -17.48 -0.08
CA VAL A 157 -26.74 -17.28 -1.41
C VAL A 157 -25.65 -17.11 -2.46
N ASP A 158 -26.01 -17.26 -3.73
CA ASP A 158 -25.11 -16.92 -4.84
C ASP A 158 -24.87 -15.41 -4.90
N PRO A 159 -23.66 -14.97 -5.30
CA PRO A 159 -23.43 -13.57 -5.55
C PRO A 159 -24.21 -13.11 -6.79
N ASP A 160 -24.75 -11.88 -6.76
CA ASP A 160 -25.53 -11.32 -7.86
C ASP A 160 -24.72 -11.25 -9.17
N HIS A 161 -23.40 -11.09 -9.03
CA HIS A 161 -22.38 -11.27 -10.07
C HIS A 161 -21.08 -11.76 -9.42
N GLN A 162 -20.21 -12.41 -10.20
CA GLN A 162 -18.87 -12.79 -9.71
C GLN A 162 -18.07 -11.53 -9.32
N PRO A 163 -17.45 -11.47 -8.13
CA PRO A 163 -16.65 -10.31 -7.75
C PRO A 163 -15.58 -10.02 -8.79
N THR A 164 -15.40 -8.75 -9.14
CA THR A 164 -14.50 -8.28 -10.18
C THR A 164 -13.14 -7.85 -9.64
N MET A 165 -12.15 -7.72 -10.52
CA MET A 165 -10.84 -7.17 -10.18
C MET A 165 -10.94 -5.73 -9.67
N ALA A 166 -11.77 -4.87 -10.27
CA ALA A 166 -12.00 -3.50 -9.79
C ALA A 166 -12.54 -3.48 -8.37
N GLU A 167 -13.46 -4.39 -8.05
CA GLU A 167 -14.04 -4.51 -6.71
C GLU A 167 -13.03 -5.05 -5.69
N LEU A 168 -12.11 -5.94 -6.11
CA LEU A 168 -11.00 -6.41 -5.29
C LEU A 168 -10.10 -5.25 -4.88
N MET A 169 -9.58 -4.52 -5.88
CA MET A 169 -8.65 -3.38 -5.74
C MET A 169 -9.22 -2.20 -4.94
N SER A 170 -10.55 -2.14 -4.77
CA SER A 170 -11.24 -1.02 -4.12
C SER A 170 -11.94 -1.38 -2.81
N HIS A 171 -11.74 -2.59 -2.29
CA HIS A 171 -12.42 -3.11 -1.08
C HIS A 171 -13.95 -3.18 -1.18
N THR A 172 -14.48 -3.42 -2.37
CA THR A 172 -15.93 -3.55 -2.62
C THR A 172 -16.36 -4.94 -3.07
N ALA A 173 -15.42 -5.92 -3.11
CA ALA A 173 -15.69 -7.30 -3.52
C ALA A 173 -16.43 -8.16 -2.48
N GLY A 174 -16.77 -7.63 -1.30
CA GLY A 174 -17.45 -8.39 -0.24
C GLY A 174 -16.54 -9.15 0.73
N PHE A 175 -15.22 -9.11 0.56
CA PHE A 175 -14.29 -9.70 1.53
C PHE A 175 -14.23 -8.89 2.83
N THR A 176 -13.78 -9.52 3.92
CA THR A 176 -13.49 -8.86 5.20
C THR A 176 -12.12 -9.29 5.71
N TYR A 177 -11.54 -8.50 6.61
CA TYR A 177 -10.32 -8.86 7.35
C TYR A 177 -10.61 -9.78 8.54
N GLY A 178 -11.83 -9.77 9.07
CA GLY A 178 -12.16 -10.43 10.34
C GLY A 178 -11.55 -9.78 11.57
N LEU A 179 -10.78 -8.69 11.45
CA LEU A 179 -10.14 -8.00 12.57
C LEU A 179 -10.94 -6.82 13.10
N PHE A 180 -11.60 -6.10 12.20
CA PHE A 180 -12.23 -4.81 12.51
C PHE A 180 -13.75 -4.92 12.68
N GLY A 181 -14.34 -6.03 12.25
CA GLY A 181 -15.76 -6.34 12.39
C GLY A 181 -16.02 -7.47 13.39
N ASN A 182 -17.30 -7.61 13.77
CA ASN A 182 -17.76 -8.68 14.66
C ASN A 182 -18.96 -9.45 14.09
N THR A 183 -19.04 -9.55 12.76
CA THR A 183 -20.07 -10.32 12.08
C THR A 183 -19.79 -11.83 12.17
N PRO A 184 -20.77 -12.69 11.85
CA PRO A 184 -20.53 -14.12 11.74
C PRO A 184 -19.41 -14.47 10.74
N VAL A 185 -19.32 -13.75 9.62
CA VAL A 185 -18.26 -13.94 8.62
C VAL A 185 -16.90 -13.54 9.20
N ASP A 186 -16.82 -12.42 9.93
CA ASP A 186 -15.57 -12.01 10.59
C ASP A 186 -15.06 -13.09 11.56
N LYS A 187 -15.98 -13.74 12.29
CA LYS A 187 -15.61 -14.85 13.16
C LYS A 187 -15.08 -16.05 12.36
N MET A 188 -15.72 -16.43 11.26
CA MET A 188 -15.24 -17.51 10.40
C MET A 188 -13.84 -17.21 9.84
N VAL A 189 -13.59 -15.96 9.41
CA VAL A 189 -12.27 -15.52 8.92
C VAL A 189 -11.20 -15.65 10.00
N ARG A 190 -11.49 -15.24 11.24
CA ARG A 190 -10.58 -15.41 12.38
C ARG A 190 -10.30 -16.88 12.67
N ASP A 191 -11.34 -17.71 12.69
CA ASP A 191 -11.24 -19.14 12.98
C ASP A 191 -10.45 -19.89 11.87
N ALA A 192 -10.50 -19.41 10.62
CA ALA A 192 -9.75 -19.96 9.49
C ALA A 192 -8.24 -19.66 9.52
N LYS A 193 -7.79 -18.72 10.35
CA LYS A 193 -6.36 -18.41 10.56
C LYS A 193 -5.59 -18.19 9.26
N LEU A 194 -6.15 -17.38 8.36
CA LEU A 194 -5.61 -17.18 7.00
C LEU A 194 -4.12 -16.77 7.01
N PHE A 195 -3.72 -15.90 7.94
CA PHE A 195 -2.34 -15.42 8.06
C PHE A 195 -1.33 -16.42 8.67
N GLU A 196 -1.81 -17.58 9.14
CA GLU A 196 -0.97 -18.71 9.56
C GLU A 196 -0.65 -19.67 8.39
N SER A 197 -1.14 -19.40 7.18
CA SER A 197 -0.92 -20.24 5.98
C SER A 197 0.56 -20.32 5.58
N LYS A 198 0.96 -21.46 4.99
CA LYS A 198 2.35 -21.73 4.60
C LYS A 198 2.79 -20.98 3.35
N ASN A 199 1.86 -20.55 2.51
CA ASN A 199 2.10 -19.73 1.31
C ASN A 199 0.80 -19.05 0.87
N LEU A 200 0.88 -18.25 -0.20
CA LEU A 200 -0.28 -17.54 -0.76
C LEU A 200 -1.31 -18.50 -1.39
N GLN A 201 -0.91 -19.67 -1.90
CA GLN A 201 -1.87 -20.68 -2.38
C GLN A 201 -2.73 -21.22 -1.25
N GLU A 202 -2.13 -21.66 -0.12
CA GLU A 202 -2.91 -22.15 1.03
C GLU A 202 -3.81 -21.04 1.61
N PHE A 203 -3.36 -19.78 1.56
CA PHE A 203 -4.19 -18.64 1.92
C PHE A 203 -5.46 -18.57 1.05
N ILE A 204 -5.30 -18.64 -0.27
CA ILE A 204 -6.42 -18.68 -1.23
C ILE A 204 -7.33 -19.89 -1.00
N ASP A 205 -6.76 -21.08 -0.83
CA ASP A 205 -7.52 -22.32 -0.61
C ASP A 205 -8.42 -22.20 0.62
N LYS A 206 -7.93 -21.59 1.71
CA LYS A 206 -8.73 -21.32 2.91
C LYS A 206 -9.76 -20.23 2.67
N THR A 207 -9.38 -19.12 2.01
CA THR A 207 -10.30 -18.03 1.69
C THR A 207 -11.48 -18.51 0.84
N ALA A 208 -11.27 -19.45 -0.08
CA ALA A 208 -12.30 -20.03 -0.94
C ALA A 208 -13.41 -20.76 -0.17
N THR A 209 -13.14 -21.21 1.07
CA THR A 209 -14.14 -21.87 1.94
C THR A 209 -15.03 -20.90 2.71
N LEU A 210 -14.71 -19.60 2.69
CA LEU A 210 -15.38 -18.57 3.47
C LEU A 210 -16.42 -17.83 2.61
N PRO A 211 -17.58 -17.48 3.17
CA PRO A 211 -18.54 -16.65 2.45
C PRO A 211 -18.07 -15.19 2.42
N LEU A 212 -18.49 -14.47 1.37
CA LEU A 212 -18.43 -13.01 1.31
C LEU A 212 -19.38 -12.41 2.35
N LEU A 213 -18.97 -11.27 2.92
CA LEU A 213 -19.71 -10.53 3.93
C LEU A 213 -21.00 -9.89 3.39
N TYR A 214 -20.95 -9.40 2.15
CA TYR A 214 -22.06 -8.75 1.46
C TYR A 214 -21.94 -8.97 -0.06
N GLN A 215 -23.01 -8.65 -0.79
CA GLN A 215 -23.04 -8.76 -2.25
C GLN A 215 -21.97 -7.86 -2.90
N PRO A 216 -21.15 -8.33 -3.86
CA PRO A 216 -20.14 -7.52 -4.52
C PRO A 216 -20.69 -6.17 -5.03
N GLY A 217 -19.94 -5.10 -4.79
CA GLY A 217 -20.31 -3.73 -5.18
C GLY A 217 -21.41 -3.09 -4.34
N LYS A 218 -21.99 -3.78 -3.33
CA LYS A 218 -23.06 -3.25 -2.47
C LYS A 218 -22.59 -2.69 -1.13
N GLY A 219 -21.29 -2.70 -0.88
CA GLY A 219 -20.70 -2.24 0.35
C GLY A 219 -19.22 -1.94 0.18
N TRP A 220 -18.63 -1.39 1.24
CA TRP A 220 -17.19 -1.19 1.34
C TRP A 220 -16.72 -1.75 2.67
N THR A 221 -15.72 -2.62 2.66
CA THR A 221 -15.14 -3.17 3.89
C THR A 221 -13.66 -3.39 3.68
N TYR A 222 -12.88 -2.77 4.56
CA TYR A 222 -11.44 -2.99 4.60
C TYR A 222 -11.12 -4.46 4.85
N SER A 223 -10.40 -5.06 3.92
CA SER A 223 -10.35 -6.52 3.78
C SER A 223 -8.96 -7.05 3.47
N ILE A 224 -8.89 -8.37 3.33
CA ILE A 224 -7.72 -9.12 2.86
C ILE A 224 -7.45 -9.00 1.35
N SER A 225 -8.08 -8.06 0.63
CA SER A 225 -7.99 -7.94 -0.84
C SER A 225 -6.54 -7.95 -1.34
N MET A 226 -5.64 -7.21 -0.71
CA MET A 226 -4.26 -7.09 -1.21
C MET A 226 -3.43 -8.35 -1.00
N ASP A 227 -3.82 -9.23 -0.08
CA ASP A 227 -3.18 -10.54 0.05
C ASP A 227 -3.63 -11.48 -1.09
N ILE A 228 -4.89 -11.36 -1.52
CA ILE A 228 -5.41 -12.01 -2.74
C ILE A 228 -4.72 -11.44 -3.98
N GLU A 229 -4.55 -10.12 -4.07
CA GLU A 229 -3.81 -9.47 -5.16
C GLU A 229 -2.35 -9.93 -5.18
N GLY A 230 -1.71 -10.10 -4.02
CA GLY A 230 -0.36 -10.68 -3.93
C GLY A 230 -0.26 -12.05 -4.60
N TYR A 231 -1.24 -12.93 -4.38
CA TYR A 231 -1.32 -14.21 -5.09
C TYR A 231 -1.52 -14.03 -6.60
N ILE A 232 -2.36 -13.09 -7.02
CA ILE A 232 -2.61 -12.81 -8.44
C ILE A 232 -1.32 -12.29 -9.12
N VAL A 233 -0.53 -11.46 -8.44
CA VAL A 233 0.80 -11.06 -8.92
C VAL A 233 1.68 -12.29 -9.16
N GLU A 234 1.74 -13.23 -8.21
CA GLU A 234 2.52 -14.46 -8.40
C GLU A 234 2.04 -15.27 -9.60
N LYS A 235 0.72 -15.46 -9.75
CA LYS A 235 0.15 -16.22 -10.87
C LYS A 235 0.37 -15.57 -12.23
N LEU A 236 0.21 -14.26 -12.33
CA LEU A 236 0.29 -13.53 -13.59
C LEU A 236 1.74 -13.20 -14.02
N SER A 237 2.65 -13.10 -13.05
CA SER A 237 4.07 -12.82 -13.33
C SER A 237 4.93 -14.09 -13.43
N GLY A 238 4.54 -15.17 -12.74
CA GLY A 238 5.36 -16.36 -12.53
C GLY A 238 6.52 -16.13 -11.55
N GLN A 239 6.57 -14.99 -10.86
CA GLN A 239 7.57 -14.65 -9.84
C GLN A 239 6.95 -14.79 -8.45
N SER A 240 7.78 -14.94 -7.41
CA SER A 240 7.29 -14.73 -6.04
C SER A 240 6.95 -13.26 -5.84
N LEU A 241 5.99 -12.95 -4.95
CA LEU A 241 5.63 -11.55 -4.66
C LEU A 241 6.86 -10.70 -4.21
N PRO A 242 7.77 -11.19 -3.35
CA PRO A 242 9.00 -10.50 -2.98
C PRO A 242 9.94 -10.23 -4.16
N ASP A 243 10.10 -11.20 -5.07
CA ASP A 243 10.94 -11.03 -6.26
C ASP A 243 10.34 -9.99 -7.20
N PHE A 244 9.01 -10.05 -7.41
CA PHE A 244 8.32 -9.09 -8.26
C PHE A 244 8.47 -7.66 -7.74
N TYR A 245 8.27 -7.45 -6.44
CA TYR A 245 8.44 -6.12 -5.83
C TYR A 245 9.88 -5.63 -5.94
N ARG A 246 10.85 -6.52 -5.69
CA ARG A 246 12.27 -6.19 -5.83
C ARG A 246 12.60 -5.73 -7.25
N ASP A 247 12.22 -6.50 -8.25
CA ASP A 247 12.70 -6.34 -9.62
C ASP A 247 11.95 -5.22 -10.36
N HIS A 248 10.67 -5.03 -10.09
CA HIS A 248 9.81 -4.07 -10.82
C HIS A 248 9.55 -2.76 -10.08
N ILE A 249 9.83 -2.70 -8.78
CA ILE A 249 9.55 -1.50 -7.96
C ILE A 249 10.79 -1.06 -7.19
N TYR A 250 11.34 -1.91 -6.32
CA TYR A 250 12.38 -1.47 -5.39
C TYR A 250 13.70 -1.15 -6.07
N GLN A 251 14.20 -2.04 -6.93
CA GLN A 251 15.47 -1.81 -7.64
C GLN A 251 15.38 -0.61 -8.59
N PRO A 252 14.36 -0.48 -9.46
CA PRO A 252 14.22 0.70 -10.33
C PRO A 252 14.13 2.02 -9.57
N LEU A 253 13.51 2.02 -8.38
CA LEU A 253 13.34 3.23 -7.56
C LEU A 253 14.48 3.44 -6.56
N GLY A 254 15.43 2.50 -6.47
CA GLY A 254 16.54 2.56 -5.51
C GLY A 254 16.09 2.46 -4.05
N MET A 255 15.03 1.69 -3.77
CA MET A 255 14.53 1.40 -2.42
C MET A 255 15.37 0.26 -1.81
N LYS A 256 16.45 0.61 -1.13
CA LYS A 256 17.55 -0.32 -0.78
C LYS A 256 17.27 -1.16 0.46
N ASP A 257 16.39 -0.68 1.34
CA ASP A 257 16.05 -1.35 2.59
C ASP A 257 14.60 -1.82 2.63
N ALA A 258 13.86 -1.65 1.52
CA ALA A 258 12.52 -2.18 1.35
C ALA A 258 12.52 -3.70 1.14
N GLY A 259 11.60 -4.39 1.78
CA GLY A 259 11.44 -5.84 1.64
C GLY A 259 10.32 -6.39 2.52
N PHE A 260 10.16 -7.72 2.54
CA PHE A 260 9.21 -8.41 3.42
C PHE A 260 9.82 -8.85 4.76
N TYR A 261 11.13 -8.59 4.95
CA TYR A 261 11.88 -8.89 6.16
C TYR A 261 13.10 -7.98 6.25
N VAL A 262 13.72 -7.91 7.44
CA VAL A 262 14.97 -7.18 7.69
C VAL A 262 16.12 -8.18 7.73
N PRO A 263 17.10 -8.09 6.81
CA PRO A 263 18.30 -8.91 6.85
C PRO A 263 19.07 -8.76 8.16
N LYS A 264 19.74 -9.82 8.59
CA LYS A 264 20.45 -9.89 9.88
C LYS A 264 21.42 -8.73 10.09
N GLU A 265 22.15 -8.36 9.05
CA GLU A 265 23.14 -7.27 9.05
C GLU A 265 22.50 -5.87 9.19
N LYS A 266 21.21 -5.73 8.88
CA LYS A 266 20.45 -4.48 9.02
C LYS A 266 19.60 -4.45 10.29
N TRP A 267 19.53 -5.54 11.05
CA TRP A 267 18.62 -5.69 12.21
C TRP A 267 18.80 -4.59 13.27
N GLN A 268 20.03 -4.09 13.46
CA GLN A 268 20.34 -2.99 14.38
C GLN A 268 19.68 -1.64 14.02
N ARG A 269 19.19 -1.48 12.78
CA ARG A 269 18.44 -0.32 12.30
C ARG A 269 16.93 -0.48 12.49
N PHE A 270 16.45 -1.66 12.89
CA PHE A 270 15.02 -1.93 12.97
C PHE A 270 14.39 -1.31 14.22
N ALA A 271 13.33 -0.53 14.03
CA ALA A 271 12.66 0.14 15.13
C ALA A 271 11.82 -0.82 15.99
N THR A 272 11.80 -0.57 17.30
CA THR A 272 10.93 -1.24 18.25
C THR A 272 9.49 -0.75 18.08
N VAL A 273 8.52 -1.68 18.12
CA VAL A 273 7.09 -1.34 18.14
C VAL A 273 6.65 -1.11 19.58
N TYR A 274 5.95 0.00 19.78
CA TYR A 274 5.34 0.37 21.04
C TYR A 274 3.82 0.36 20.95
N TYR A 275 3.18 0.23 22.11
CA TYR A 275 1.75 0.33 22.33
C TYR A 275 1.50 1.40 23.39
N HIS A 276 0.32 2.01 23.36
CA HIS A 276 -0.11 2.87 24.46
C HIS A 276 -0.33 2.03 25.72
N ASP A 277 0.33 2.40 26.81
CA ASP A 277 0.09 1.81 28.12
C ASP A 277 -1.08 2.55 28.81
N PRO A 278 -2.25 1.92 28.96
CA PRO A 278 -3.40 2.56 29.59
C PRO A 278 -3.19 2.83 31.08
N LYS A 279 -2.24 2.16 31.75
CA LYS A 279 -1.96 2.34 33.18
C LYS A 279 -1.12 3.57 33.45
N THR A 280 -0.11 3.79 32.62
CA THR A 280 0.84 4.91 32.80
C THR A 280 0.55 6.09 31.88
N GLY A 281 -0.25 5.89 30.83
CA GLY A 281 -0.42 6.84 29.74
C GLY A 281 0.83 6.99 28.86
N GLY A 282 1.84 6.13 29.04
CA GLY A 282 3.10 6.12 28.30
C GLY A 282 3.15 5.05 27.21
N LEU A 283 4.36 4.58 26.90
CA LEU A 283 4.60 3.53 25.90
C LEU A 283 5.08 2.24 26.56
N THR A 284 4.63 1.12 26.03
CA THR A 284 5.06 -0.23 26.41
C THR A 284 5.36 -1.08 25.18
N THR A 285 6.22 -2.09 25.31
CA THR A 285 6.43 -3.12 24.28
C THR A 285 5.47 -4.30 24.43
N GLU A 286 4.71 -4.36 25.53
CA GLU A 286 3.68 -5.37 25.74
C GLU A 286 2.49 -5.12 24.80
N SER A 287 2.22 -6.09 23.93
CA SER A 287 1.05 -6.04 23.06
C SER A 287 -0.22 -6.11 23.91
N ASN A 288 -1.16 -5.19 23.66
CA ASN A 288 -2.49 -5.19 24.28
C ASN A 288 -3.54 -5.97 23.47
N GLY A 289 -3.10 -6.86 22.58
CA GLY A 289 -3.93 -7.59 21.63
C GLY A 289 -3.75 -7.05 20.19
N GLY A 290 -3.95 -7.92 19.19
CA GLY A 290 -3.78 -7.57 17.79
C GLY A 290 -3.25 -8.74 16.95
N VAL A 291 -3.07 -8.49 15.65
CA VAL A 291 -2.48 -9.49 14.73
C VAL A 291 -1.04 -9.75 15.14
N ASN A 292 -0.73 -10.98 15.52
CA ASN A 292 0.64 -11.45 15.57
C ASN A 292 1.17 -11.56 14.14
N PHE A 293 1.73 -10.48 13.63
CA PHE A 293 2.51 -10.55 12.41
C PHE A 293 3.69 -11.48 12.66
N ARG A 294 4.01 -12.29 11.64
CA ARG A 294 5.17 -13.16 11.70
C ARG A 294 6.43 -12.32 11.98
N PRO A 295 7.45 -12.93 12.62
CA PRO A 295 8.74 -12.27 12.79
C PRO A 295 9.27 -11.73 11.45
N PHE A 296 9.81 -10.51 11.47
CA PHE A 296 10.39 -9.84 10.30
C PHE A 296 11.89 -10.13 10.13
N ASN A 297 12.43 -11.15 10.80
CA ASN A 297 13.86 -11.50 10.76
C ASN A 297 14.23 -12.50 9.66
N GLU A 298 13.24 -13.01 8.93
CA GLU A 298 13.41 -13.92 7.80
C GLU A 298 12.28 -13.73 6.78
N GLN A 299 12.52 -14.16 5.54
CA GLN A 299 11.54 -14.06 4.47
C GLN A 299 10.27 -14.84 4.85
N PRO A 300 9.09 -14.20 4.95
CA PRO A 300 7.86 -14.90 5.27
C PRO A 300 7.49 -15.86 4.13
N PRO A 301 7.05 -17.09 4.45
CA PRO A 301 6.67 -18.05 3.41
C PRO A 301 5.31 -17.71 2.78
N MET A 302 4.51 -16.87 3.45
CA MET A 302 3.34 -16.19 2.89
C MET A 302 3.55 -14.67 3.01
N PRO A 303 4.08 -14.01 1.97
CA PRO A 303 4.29 -12.56 1.95
C PRO A 303 2.95 -11.82 1.82
N SER A 304 2.58 -11.06 2.85
CA SER A 304 1.31 -10.32 2.88
C SER A 304 1.38 -9.05 2.04
N GLY A 305 0.67 -9.01 0.90
CA GLY A 305 0.47 -7.80 0.11
C GLY A 305 -0.36 -6.73 0.83
N GLY A 306 -1.05 -7.09 1.92
CA GLY A 306 -1.76 -6.16 2.78
C GLY A 306 -0.92 -5.48 3.85
N GLY A 307 0.19 -6.08 4.30
CA GLY A 307 0.85 -5.61 5.53
C GLY A 307 2.27 -6.09 5.77
N GLY A 308 2.89 -6.76 4.80
CA GLY A 308 4.14 -7.49 5.00
C GLY A 308 5.42 -6.70 4.81
N MET A 309 5.37 -5.45 4.35
CA MET A 309 6.60 -4.69 4.07
C MET A 309 7.25 -4.07 5.30
N VAL A 310 8.57 -3.96 5.20
CA VAL A 310 9.42 -3.05 5.96
C VAL A 310 10.13 -2.11 4.99
N SER A 311 10.40 -0.87 5.42
CA SER A 311 11.15 0.10 4.63
C SER A 311 11.75 1.20 5.50
N THR A 312 12.50 2.13 4.89
CA THR A 312 12.88 3.41 5.52
C THR A 312 11.96 4.55 5.04
N ALA A 313 11.98 5.68 5.75
CA ALA A 313 11.29 6.89 5.27
C ALA A 313 11.76 7.30 3.86
N GLU A 314 13.06 7.13 3.57
CA GLU A 314 13.65 7.49 2.29
C GLU A 314 13.25 6.53 1.15
N ASP A 315 13.18 5.22 1.43
CA ASP A 315 12.68 4.22 0.48
C ASP A 315 11.21 4.52 0.13
N TYR A 316 10.37 4.74 1.14
CA TYR A 316 8.97 5.01 0.89
C TYR A 316 8.75 6.37 0.23
N TYR A 317 9.60 7.36 0.49
CA TYR A 317 9.59 8.64 -0.23
C TYR A 317 9.90 8.46 -1.72
N ARG A 318 10.82 7.58 -2.11
CA ARG A 318 11.06 7.25 -3.54
C ARG A 318 9.80 6.72 -4.21
N PHE A 319 9.14 5.78 -3.55
CA PHE A 319 7.86 5.24 -4.02
C PHE A 319 6.80 6.34 -4.17
N ALA A 320 6.61 7.16 -3.14
CA ALA A 320 5.61 8.23 -3.15
C ALA A 320 5.95 9.33 -4.18
N GLN A 321 7.23 9.69 -4.34
CA GLN A 321 7.68 10.66 -5.34
C GLN A 321 7.49 10.12 -6.76
N MET A 322 7.70 8.82 -7.01
CA MET A 322 7.38 8.20 -8.30
C MET A 322 5.90 8.40 -8.67
N LEU A 323 4.99 8.27 -7.70
CA LEU A 323 3.57 8.56 -7.92
C LEU A 323 3.32 10.05 -8.18
N GLY A 324 3.95 10.94 -7.40
CA GLY A 324 3.90 12.40 -7.62
C GLY A 324 4.43 12.81 -9.01
N ASP A 325 5.42 12.08 -9.49
CA ASP A 325 6.07 12.26 -10.79
C ASP A 325 5.38 11.47 -11.91
N GLN A 326 4.14 11.02 -11.65
CA GLN A 326 3.26 10.39 -12.63
C GLN A 326 3.85 9.10 -13.22
N GLY A 327 4.43 8.28 -12.35
CA GLY A 327 4.82 6.91 -12.69
C GLY A 327 6.30 6.76 -13.04
N GLU A 328 7.13 7.78 -12.84
CA GLU A 328 8.55 7.76 -13.18
C GLU A 328 9.39 8.39 -12.07
N LEU A 329 10.61 7.88 -11.85
CA LEU A 329 11.60 8.52 -10.98
C LEU A 329 13.00 8.30 -11.54
N ASN A 330 13.85 9.34 -11.59
CA ASN A 330 15.24 9.24 -12.06
C ASN A 330 15.38 8.60 -13.46
N GLY A 331 14.41 8.83 -14.36
CA GLY A 331 14.38 8.25 -15.70
C GLY A 331 13.87 6.80 -15.77
N HIS A 332 13.52 6.19 -14.63
CA HIS A 332 12.92 4.86 -14.57
C HIS A 332 11.40 4.99 -14.48
N ARG A 333 10.71 4.66 -15.59
CA ARG A 333 9.25 4.63 -15.65
C ARG A 333 8.72 3.27 -15.19
N ILE A 334 7.92 3.30 -14.13
CA ILE A 334 7.21 2.14 -13.56
C ILE A 334 5.80 2.03 -14.13
N LEU A 335 5.10 3.17 -14.24
CA LEU A 335 3.74 3.26 -14.78
C LEU A 335 3.62 4.44 -15.75
N ALA A 336 2.69 4.37 -16.69
CA ALA A 336 2.29 5.52 -17.49
C ALA A 336 1.52 6.55 -16.63
N PRO A 337 1.57 7.85 -16.98
CA PRO A 337 0.85 8.89 -16.23
C PRO A 337 -0.67 8.64 -16.14
N ALA A 338 -1.26 8.10 -17.21
CA ALA A 338 -2.68 7.77 -17.25
C ALA A 338 -3.03 6.62 -16.27
N THR A 339 -2.12 5.68 -16.09
CA THR A 339 -2.28 4.54 -15.18
C THR A 339 -2.16 4.97 -13.73
N VAL A 340 -1.20 5.85 -13.40
CA VAL A 340 -1.15 6.49 -12.07
C VAL A 340 -2.45 7.23 -11.80
N LYS A 341 -2.92 8.04 -12.74
CA LYS A 341 -4.20 8.76 -12.59
C LYS A 341 -5.38 7.81 -12.37
N LEU A 342 -5.45 6.70 -13.09
CA LEU A 342 -6.48 5.68 -12.90
C LEU A 342 -6.41 5.09 -11.49
N MET A 343 -5.21 4.69 -11.05
CA MET A 343 -4.96 4.11 -9.73
C MET A 343 -5.36 5.06 -8.59
N THR A 344 -5.10 6.35 -8.75
CA THR A 344 -5.32 7.39 -7.72
C THR A 344 -6.64 8.15 -7.90
N THR A 345 -7.58 7.63 -8.69
CA THR A 345 -8.94 8.20 -8.83
C THR A 345 -9.91 7.39 -7.98
N ASN A 346 -10.95 8.02 -7.42
CA ASN A 346 -11.98 7.31 -6.67
C ASN A 346 -12.73 6.28 -7.54
N HIS A 347 -12.80 5.04 -7.05
CA HIS A 347 -13.54 3.92 -7.64
C HIS A 347 -14.76 3.50 -6.82
N VAL A 348 -15.02 4.15 -5.68
CA VAL A 348 -16.17 3.84 -4.82
C VAL A 348 -17.37 4.71 -5.23
N PRO A 349 -18.53 4.11 -5.53
CA PRO A 349 -19.75 4.86 -5.86
C PRO A 349 -20.21 5.79 -4.73
N GLU A 350 -20.77 6.94 -5.10
CA GLU A 350 -21.26 7.96 -4.16
C GLU A 350 -22.20 7.41 -3.06
N PRO A 351 -23.16 6.51 -3.33
CA PRO A 351 -24.02 5.96 -2.28
C PRO A 351 -23.28 5.21 -1.17
N LEU A 352 -22.09 4.65 -1.45
CA LEU A 352 -21.27 3.98 -0.44
C LEU A 352 -20.43 4.96 0.37
N MET A 353 -20.12 6.14 -0.19
CA MET A 353 -19.31 7.17 0.48
C MET A 353 -20.10 8.01 1.49
N THR A 354 -21.42 8.02 1.40
CA THR A 354 -22.28 8.76 2.36
C THR A 354 -22.56 8.00 3.64
N MET A 355 -22.20 6.71 3.70
CA MET A 355 -22.48 5.84 4.84
C MET A 355 -21.43 5.90 5.96
N GLY A 356 -20.27 6.54 5.72
CA GLY A 356 -19.26 6.77 6.75
C GLY A 356 -18.51 5.50 7.20
N PHE A 357 -18.12 4.63 6.26
CA PHE A 357 -17.34 3.43 6.55
C PHE A 357 -15.84 3.74 6.64
N GLY A 358 -15.08 3.02 7.48
CA GLY A 358 -13.65 3.27 7.55
C GLY A 358 -12.88 2.38 8.49
N ILE A 359 -11.57 2.59 8.54
CA ILE A 359 -10.66 1.96 9.48
C ILE A 359 -9.69 3.01 10.04
N GLY A 360 -9.56 3.04 11.37
CA GLY A 360 -8.67 3.98 12.05
C GLY A 360 -8.99 5.42 11.67
N SER A 361 -7.96 6.18 11.28
CA SER A 361 -8.07 7.57 10.83
C SER A 361 -8.70 7.71 9.44
N GLN A 362 -8.77 6.63 8.65
CA GLN A 362 -9.23 6.65 7.27
C GLN A 362 -10.72 6.31 7.22
N GLN A 363 -11.54 7.36 7.08
CA GLN A 363 -12.98 7.25 6.97
C GLN A 363 -13.41 7.62 5.55
N ILE A 364 -14.03 6.67 4.85
CA ILE A 364 -14.74 6.89 3.59
C ILE A 364 -16.02 7.65 3.93
N ARG A 365 -16.00 8.94 3.62
CA ARG A 365 -16.99 9.95 3.99
C ARG A 365 -17.10 10.97 2.87
N PRO A 366 -18.09 11.87 2.86
CA PRO A 366 -18.15 12.96 1.89
C PRO A 366 -16.80 13.67 1.73
N GLY A 367 -16.30 13.79 0.48
CA GLY A 367 -15.00 14.35 0.13
C GLY A 367 -13.84 13.35 0.06
N PHE A 368 -14.01 12.17 0.68
CA PHE A 368 -13.09 11.04 0.63
C PHE A 368 -13.66 9.88 -0.18
N GLY A 369 -12.81 9.31 -1.02
CA GLY A 369 -13.08 8.07 -1.75
C GLY A 369 -11.96 7.07 -1.58
N TYR A 370 -12.00 6.01 -2.37
CA TYR A 370 -10.96 4.99 -2.39
C TYR A 370 -10.54 4.72 -3.83
N GLY A 371 -9.25 4.91 -4.10
CA GLY A 371 -8.62 4.51 -5.34
C GLY A 371 -8.32 3.01 -5.35
N TYR A 372 -7.35 2.60 -6.16
CA TYR A 372 -6.81 1.26 -6.03
C TYR A 372 -5.82 1.23 -4.86
N ASN A 373 -6.18 0.49 -3.82
CA ASN A 373 -5.42 0.25 -2.59
C ASN A 373 -4.99 1.48 -1.77
N GLY A 374 -5.71 2.59 -1.87
CA GLY A 374 -5.47 3.78 -1.04
C GLY A 374 -6.64 4.76 -1.07
N ALA A 375 -6.71 5.62 -0.07
CA ALA A 375 -7.72 6.67 -0.01
C ALA A 375 -7.39 7.79 -0.99
N VAL A 376 -8.43 8.42 -1.51
CA VAL A 376 -8.33 9.58 -2.40
C VAL A 376 -9.18 10.70 -1.84
N GLU A 377 -8.59 11.87 -1.65
CA GLU A 377 -9.33 13.09 -1.36
C GLU A 377 -9.81 13.70 -2.68
N TYR A 378 -11.03 13.33 -3.10
CA TYR A 378 -11.55 13.73 -4.41
C TYR A 378 -12.30 15.07 -4.38
N ASP A 379 -12.76 15.51 -3.20
CA ASP A 379 -13.34 16.83 -2.95
C ASP A 379 -12.88 17.38 -1.59
N PRO A 380 -11.77 18.16 -1.57
CA PRO A 380 -11.23 18.74 -0.33
C PRO A 380 -12.17 19.68 0.42
N HIS A 381 -13.03 20.41 -0.30
CA HIS A 381 -13.99 21.32 0.31
C HIS A 381 -15.00 20.54 1.16
N LEU A 382 -15.52 19.44 0.61
CA LEU A 382 -16.44 18.56 1.31
C LEU A 382 -15.74 17.75 2.43
N ALA A 383 -14.46 17.42 2.24
CA ALA A 383 -13.63 16.77 3.25
C ALA A 383 -13.29 17.66 4.46
N ASN A 384 -13.41 18.98 4.29
CA ASN A 384 -12.99 20.03 5.22
C ASN A 384 -11.50 19.92 5.58
N LEU A 385 -10.65 19.77 4.57
CA LEU A 385 -9.20 19.66 4.70
C LEU A 385 -8.50 20.65 3.76
N PRO A 386 -7.27 21.09 4.11
CA PRO A 386 -6.50 22.02 3.30
C PRO A 386 -5.76 21.34 2.14
N ASP A 387 -5.88 20.02 2.01
CA ASP A 387 -5.18 19.22 1.03
C ASP A 387 -5.67 19.54 -0.39
N GLY A 388 -4.84 19.26 -1.38
CA GLY A 388 -5.21 19.44 -2.77
C GLY A 388 -6.12 18.33 -3.29
N LYS A 389 -6.88 18.65 -4.34
CA LYS A 389 -7.78 17.70 -4.99
C LYS A 389 -6.99 16.56 -5.61
N GLY A 390 -7.47 15.34 -5.41
CA GLY A 390 -6.83 14.12 -5.90
C GLY A 390 -5.68 13.64 -5.03
N THR A 391 -5.54 14.15 -3.79
CA THR A 391 -4.52 13.67 -2.86
C THR A 391 -4.71 12.18 -2.61
N TYR A 392 -3.70 11.37 -2.93
CA TYR A 392 -3.68 9.93 -2.69
C TYR A 392 -2.86 9.62 -1.45
N LEU A 393 -3.40 8.78 -0.57
CA LEU A 393 -2.83 8.61 0.76
C LEU A 393 -3.17 7.26 1.38
N TRP A 394 -2.34 6.85 2.33
CA TRP A 394 -2.62 5.73 3.22
C TRP A 394 -1.74 5.76 4.47
N ASP A 395 -1.98 4.84 5.39
CA ASP A 395 -1.23 4.69 6.64
C ASP A 395 -0.96 3.22 6.99
N GLY A 396 -0.11 3.01 7.99
CA GLY A 396 0.24 1.73 8.57
C GLY A 396 -0.23 1.63 10.02
N ALA A 397 -0.48 0.40 10.48
CA ALA A 397 -1.05 0.13 11.81
C ALA A 397 -0.15 0.59 12.98
N ALA A 398 1.17 0.61 12.77
CA ALA A 398 2.12 1.18 13.74
C ALA A 398 2.40 2.67 13.50
N GLY A 399 1.54 3.33 12.75
CA GLY A 399 1.48 4.78 12.68
C GLY A 399 2.31 5.41 11.56
N THR A 400 2.97 4.64 10.68
CA THR A 400 3.55 5.15 9.43
C THR A 400 2.46 5.75 8.53
N TRP A 401 2.75 6.80 7.75
CA TRP A 401 1.78 7.45 6.86
C TRP A 401 2.44 8.19 5.71
N PHE A 402 1.71 8.39 4.62
CA PHE A 402 2.14 9.23 3.51
C PHE A 402 0.95 9.87 2.79
N TRP A 403 1.22 10.92 2.01
CA TRP A 403 0.31 11.39 0.98
C TRP A 403 1.07 11.98 -0.22
N VAL A 404 0.41 11.95 -1.37
CA VAL A 404 0.84 12.56 -2.62
C VAL A 404 -0.28 13.48 -3.07
N ASP A 405 -0.04 14.78 -3.03
CA ASP A 405 -0.97 15.81 -3.48
C ASP A 405 -0.55 16.33 -4.86
N PRO A 406 -1.20 15.88 -5.95
CA PRO A 406 -0.87 16.32 -7.29
C PRO A 406 -1.28 17.76 -7.61
N THR A 407 -2.19 18.37 -6.81
CA THR A 407 -2.64 19.74 -7.02
C THR A 407 -1.58 20.73 -6.53
N ASN A 408 -1.02 20.49 -5.35
CA ASN A 408 0.03 21.34 -4.78
C ASN A 408 1.45 20.82 -5.07
N ASP A 409 1.58 19.68 -5.75
CA ASP A 409 2.83 18.96 -6.05
C ASP A 409 3.63 18.61 -4.78
N ILE A 410 2.92 18.20 -3.73
CA ILE A 410 3.48 17.87 -2.41
C ILE A 410 3.56 16.36 -2.25
N VAL A 411 4.69 15.88 -1.73
CA VAL A 411 4.86 14.51 -1.26
C VAL A 411 5.32 14.57 0.19
N PHE A 412 4.64 13.82 1.06
CA PHE A 412 5.01 13.72 2.46
C PHE A 412 5.07 12.26 2.90
N VAL A 413 6.08 11.93 3.70
CA VAL A 413 6.21 10.64 4.37
C VAL A 413 6.52 10.87 5.85
N GLY A 414 5.77 10.21 6.73
CA GLY A 414 6.01 10.17 8.16
C GLY A 414 6.11 8.74 8.66
N MET A 415 7.08 8.48 9.55
CA MET A 415 7.34 7.14 10.08
C MET A 415 7.44 7.18 11.60
N ILE A 416 6.61 6.37 12.26
CA ILE A 416 6.67 6.05 13.70
C ILE A 416 6.44 4.53 13.87
N GLN A 417 6.60 4.00 15.09
CA GLN A 417 6.25 2.61 15.42
C GLN A 417 5.42 2.54 16.71
N ARG A 418 4.18 3.05 16.65
CA ARG A 418 3.18 2.96 17.73
C ARG A 418 1.87 2.36 17.21
N ILE A 419 1.48 1.20 17.74
CA ILE A 419 0.20 0.54 17.43
C ILE A 419 -0.92 1.04 18.36
N GLY A 420 -2.14 1.10 17.81
CA GLY A 420 -3.36 1.41 18.57
C GLY A 420 -3.75 2.89 18.59
N GLY A 421 -3.07 3.73 17.80
CA GLY A 421 -3.33 5.17 17.74
C GLY A 421 -2.94 5.89 19.04
N GLY A 422 -3.68 6.93 19.39
CA GLY A 422 -3.47 7.73 20.61
C GLY A 422 -3.00 9.16 20.34
N GLU A 423 -2.96 9.96 21.39
CA GLU A 423 -2.57 11.38 21.31
C GLU A 423 -1.03 11.54 21.33
N PRO A 424 -0.48 12.50 20.58
CA PRO A 424 -1.16 13.27 19.53
C PRO A 424 -1.40 12.41 18.27
N ASN A 425 -2.49 12.70 17.53
CA ASN A 425 -2.69 12.14 16.19
C ASN A 425 -1.78 12.86 15.17
N VAL A 426 -0.52 12.44 15.11
CA VAL A 426 0.50 13.07 14.25
C VAL A 426 0.19 12.96 12.76
N GLN A 427 -0.55 11.93 12.32
CA GLN A 427 -0.94 11.77 10.92
C GLN A 427 -1.86 12.90 10.48
N TYR A 428 -2.91 13.17 11.27
CA TYR A 428 -3.85 14.26 11.02
C TYR A 428 -3.18 15.63 11.19
N LEU A 429 -2.42 15.83 12.27
CA LEU A 429 -1.76 17.11 12.56
C LEU A 429 -0.76 17.50 11.47
N SER A 430 -0.05 16.53 10.88
CA SER A 430 0.93 16.80 9.84
C SER A 430 0.33 17.51 8.64
N ARG A 431 -0.88 17.14 8.20
CA ARG A 431 -1.56 17.81 7.08
C ARG A 431 -1.75 19.30 7.36
N SER A 432 -2.46 19.61 8.44
CA SER A 432 -2.71 21.01 8.84
C SER A 432 -1.42 21.81 8.99
N LEU A 433 -0.37 21.22 9.56
CA LEU A 433 0.91 21.89 9.82
C LEU A 433 1.76 22.08 8.56
N VAL A 434 1.66 21.18 7.58
CA VAL A 434 2.30 21.33 6.27
C VAL A 434 1.59 22.40 5.44
N TYR A 435 0.26 22.29 5.27
CA TYR A 435 -0.46 23.22 4.41
C TYR A 435 -0.54 24.65 4.97
N GLN A 436 -0.60 24.82 6.30
CA GLN A 436 -0.49 26.18 6.88
C GLN A 436 0.87 26.84 6.63
N ALA A 437 1.91 26.04 6.34
CA ALA A 437 3.24 26.53 6.00
C ALA A 437 3.41 26.78 4.50
N LEU A 438 2.51 26.29 3.64
CA LEU A 438 2.51 26.59 2.20
C LEU A 438 1.92 27.98 1.98
N THR A 439 2.75 29.01 2.14
CA THR A 439 2.31 30.42 2.07
C THR A 439 2.37 31.00 0.67
N ASP A 440 3.09 30.36 -0.24
CA ASP A 440 3.16 30.75 -1.66
C ASP A 440 2.97 29.53 -2.58
N PRO A 441 1.72 29.07 -2.77
CA PRO A 441 1.41 27.94 -3.65
C PRO A 441 1.70 28.19 -5.13
N SER A 442 2.03 29.44 -5.52
CA SER A 442 2.29 29.80 -6.92
C SER A 442 3.73 29.51 -7.37
N LYS A 443 4.64 29.35 -6.41
CA LYS A 443 6.03 28.97 -6.63
C LYS A 443 6.20 27.51 -6.99
#